data_AF-A0A3C1G9T2-F1
#
_entry.id   AF-A0A3C1G9T2-F1
#
_cell.length_a   1.000
_cell.length_b   1.000
_cell.length_c   1.000
_cell.angle_alpha   90.00
_cell.angle_beta   90.00
_cell.angle_gamma   90.00
#
_symmetry.space_group_name_H-M   'P 1'
#
loop_
_entity.id
_entity.type
_entity.pdbx_description
1 polymer ?
#
loop_
_entity_poly.entity_id
_entity_poly.type
_entity_poly.pdbx_seq_one_letter_code
_entity_poly.pdbx_strand_id
1 'polypeptide(L)'
;MREGIAREVCRRFQWARPNGQFAVSSCRLLVLRLARRGFIQLPAARRPGNGAALRRAARGPEAGPGGLEPGVAGAALTGALVVRPIQPAEYPGWRSLMARDHYLGRTRSRAS
;
A
#
# COMPACT_ATOMS: atom_id res chain seq x y z
N MET A 1 19.99 1.23 0.87
CA MET A 1 20.62 -0.03 1.35
C MET A 1 19.67 -1.23 1.29
N ARG A 2 18.53 -1.27 2.02
CA ARG A 2 17.62 -2.44 2.01
C ARG A 2 16.94 -2.74 0.68
N GLU A 3 16.75 -1.74 -0.17
CA GLU A 3 16.19 -1.91 -1.51
C GLU A 3 17.18 -2.61 -2.47
N GLY A 4 18.49 -2.40 -2.29
CA GLY A 4 19.52 -3.08 -3.07
C GLY A 4 19.52 -4.58 -2.83
N ILE A 5 19.36 -5.01 -1.56
CA ILE A 5 19.20 -6.42 -1.19
C ILE A 5 17.95 -7.01 -1.85
N ALA A 6 16.82 -6.31 -1.81
CA ALA A 6 15.57 -6.79 -2.42
C ALA A 6 15.69 -6.92 -3.95
N ARG A 7 16.35 -5.97 -4.63
CA ARG A 7 16.64 -6.09 -6.07
C ARG A 7 17.54 -7.28 -6.38
N GLU A 8 18.56 -7.49 -5.57
CA GLU A 8 19.48 -8.61 -5.77
C GLU A 8 18.78 -9.96 -5.63
N VAL A 9 17.95 -10.09 -4.59
CA VAL A 9 17.13 -11.28 -4.38
C VAL A 9 16.16 -11.46 -5.55
N CYS A 10 15.43 -10.42 -5.96
CA CYS A 10 14.55 -10.52 -7.12
C CYS A 10 15.28 -10.97 -8.39
N ARG A 11 16.50 -10.46 -8.63
CA ARG A 11 17.32 -10.83 -9.79
C ARG A 11 17.77 -12.29 -9.74
N ARG A 12 18.26 -12.77 -8.59
CA ARG A 12 18.75 -14.15 -8.44
C ARG A 12 17.63 -15.19 -8.53
N PHE A 13 16.46 -14.87 -7.99
CA PHE A 13 15.31 -15.77 -7.97
C PHE A 13 14.36 -15.56 -9.16
N GLN A 14 14.71 -14.69 -10.11
CA GLN A 14 13.85 -14.27 -11.21
C GLN A 14 12.43 -13.88 -10.73
N TRP A 15 12.35 -13.24 -9.57
CA TRP A 15 11.08 -12.90 -8.95
C TRP A 15 10.51 -11.62 -9.57
N ALA A 16 9.83 -11.81 -10.69
CA ALA A 16 9.13 -10.78 -11.46
C ALA A 16 7.62 -10.81 -11.24
N ARG A 17 6.98 -9.68 -11.52
CA ARG A 17 5.53 -9.53 -11.65
C ARG A 17 5.09 -9.96 -13.05
N PRO A 18 3.78 -10.16 -13.29
CA PRO A 18 3.26 -10.49 -14.63
C PRO A 18 3.65 -9.49 -15.72
N ASN A 19 3.95 -8.24 -15.35
CA ASN A 19 4.42 -7.20 -16.29
C ASN A 19 5.95 -7.23 -16.56
N GLY A 20 6.65 -8.29 -16.15
CA GLY A 20 8.09 -8.47 -16.36
C GLY A 20 9.00 -7.67 -15.41
N GLN A 21 8.45 -6.75 -14.61
CA GLN A 21 9.25 -5.97 -13.67
C GLN A 21 9.52 -6.75 -12.39
N PHE A 22 10.72 -6.59 -11.81
CA PHE A 22 11.05 -7.24 -10.54
C PHE A 22 10.11 -6.81 -9.39
N ALA A 23 9.70 -7.78 -8.59
CA ALA A 23 8.77 -7.59 -7.48
C ALA A 23 9.43 -7.00 -6.22
N VAL A 24 10.27 -5.97 -6.38
CA VAL A 24 11.16 -5.42 -5.34
C VAL A 24 10.41 -5.03 -4.07
N SER A 25 9.23 -4.40 -4.19
CA SER A 25 8.41 -4.02 -3.03
C SER A 25 7.96 -5.23 -2.21
N SER A 26 7.51 -6.30 -2.88
CA SER A 26 7.05 -7.53 -2.24
C SER A 26 8.22 -8.30 -1.62
N CYS A 27 9.33 -8.40 -2.34
CA CYS A 27 10.56 -9.01 -1.86
C CYS A 27 11.09 -8.29 -0.61
N ARG A 28 11.10 -6.95 -0.60
CA ARG A 28 11.47 -6.17 0.57
C ARG A 28 10.60 -6.51 1.79
N LEU A 29 9.30 -6.69 1.59
CA LEU A 29 8.36 -7.07 2.66
C LEU A 29 8.67 -8.46 3.21
N LEU A 30 8.92 -9.44 2.33
CA LEU A 30 9.33 -10.79 2.72
C LEU A 30 10.62 -10.77 3.54
N VAL A 31 11.66 -10.12 3.03
CA VAL A 31 12.97 -10.01 3.67
C VAL A 31 12.85 -9.39 5.07
N LEU A 32 12.02 -8.36 5.22
CA LEU A 32 11.73 -7.77 6.54
C LEU A 32 10.98 -8.73 7.48
N ARG A 33 10.02 -9.51 6.98
CA ARG A 33 9.31 -10.52 7.78
C ARG A 33 10.24 -11.64 8.24
N LEU A 34 11.09 -12.15 7.35
CA LEU A 34 12.08 -13.16 7.69
C LEU A 34 13.04 -12.66 8.77
N ALA A 35 13.52 -11.43 8.66
CA ALA A 35 14.39 -10.85 9.66
C ALA A 35 13.72 -10.65 11.02
N ARG A 36 12.46 -10.22 11.04
CA ARG A 36 11.68 -10.12 12.30
C ARG A 36 11.45 -11.46 12.97
N ARG A 37 11.34 -12.54 12.18
CA ARG A 37 11.22 -13.91 12.67
C ARG A 37 12.57 -14.55 13.03
N GLY A 38 13.69 -13.84 12.86
CA GLY A 38 15.03 -14.33 13.19
C GLY A 38 15.65 -15.28 12.15
N PHE A 39 14.99 -15.52 11.01
CA PHE A 39 15.53 -16.42 9.97
C PHE A 39 16.75 -15.84 9.25
N ILE A 40 16.86 -14.51 9.19
CA ILE A 40 17.99 -13.81 8.57
C ILE A 40 18.34 -12.56 9.38
N GLN A 41 19.60 -12.17 9.37
CA GLN A 41 20.03 -10.91 9.97
C GLN A 41 20.21 -9.86 8.88
N LEU A 42 19.59 -8.69 9.03
CA LEU A 42 19.69 -7.59 8.07
C LEU A 42 20.57 -6.47 8.62
N PRO A 43 21.42 -5.85 7.78
CA PRO A 43 22.23 -4.72 8.20
C PRO A 43 21.36 -3.57 8.69
N ALA A 44 21.84 -2.81 9.68
CA ALA A 44 21.14 -1.68 10.27
C ALA A 44 20.58 -0.74 9.18
N ALA A 45 19.33 -0.27 9.39
CA ALA A 45 18.71 0.62 8.43
C ALA A 45 19.42 1.99 8.45
N ARG A 46 20.01 2.39 7.31
CA ARG A 46 20.70 3.69 7.20
C ARG A 46 19.79 4.92 7.26
N ARG A 47 18.47 4.74 7.16
CA ARG A 47 17.47 5.82 7.31
C ARG A 47 16.20 5.28 7.98
N PRO A 48 15.58 6.02 8.91
CA PRO A 48 14.26 5.69 9.41
C PRO A 48 13.25 5.72 8.25
N GLY A 49 12.36 4.72 8.20
CA GLY A 49 11.35 4.63 7.15
C GLY A 49 10.34 5.77 7.25
N ASN A 50 10.05 6.41 6.12
CA ASN A 50 9.17 7.57 5.96
C ASN A 50 7.70 7.29 6.36
N GLY A 51 7.36 6.02 6.63
CA GLY A 51 5.99 5.58 6.89
C GLY A 51 5.37 6.17 8.17
N ALA A 52 6.18 6.55 9.16
CA ALA A 52 5.67 7.17 10.38
C ALA A 52 5.16 8.61 10.15
N ALA A 53 5.83 9.37 9.27
CA ALA A 53 5.43 10.74 8.93
C ALA A 53 4.14 10.76 8.10
N LEU A 54 3.97 9.79 7.19
CA LEU A 54 2.76 9.62 6.37
C LEU A 54 1.50 9.33 7.21
N ARG A 55 1.62 8.56 8.30
CA ARG A 55 0.50 8.28 9.21
C ARG A 55 -0.03 9.52 9.92
N ARG A 56 0.80 10.53 10.18
CA ARG A 56 0.35 11.79 10.83
C ARG A 56 -0.36 12.72 9.87
N ALA A 57 0.04 12.74 8.59
CA ALA A 57 -0.57 13.58 7.56
C ALA A 57 -1.93 13.05 7.04
N ALA A 58 -2.30 11.82 7.38
CA ALA A 58 -3.56 11.19 7.01
C ALA A 58 -4.77 11.66 7.84
N ARG A 59 -4.55 12.45 8.90
CA ARG A 59 -5.61 13.17 9.64
C ARG A 59 -5.93 14.49 8.93
N GLY A 60 -6.46 14.40 7.71
CA GLY A 60 -7.08 15.52 7.00
C GLY A 60 -8.60 15.57 7.29
N PRO A 61 -9.28 16.69 6.99
CA PRO A 61 -10.63 16.96 7.50
C PRO A 61 -11.68 16.00 6.93
N GLU A 62 -12.76 15.88 7.71
CA GLU A 62 -14.01 15.14 7.47
C GLU A 62 -14.50 15.15 6.02
N ALA A 63 -15.17 14.06 5.64
CA ALA A 63 -15.66 13.79 4.30
C ALA A 63 -16.44 14.97 3.70
N GLY A 64 -15.93 15.52 2.59
CA GLY A 64 -16.71 16.41 1.73
C GLY A 64 -17.83 15.65 1.01
N PRO A 65 -18.91 16.34 0.62
CA PRO A 65 -20.12 15.71 0.07
C PRO A 65 -19.79 15.09 -1.29
N GLY A 66 -19.74 13.75 -1.33
CA GLY A 66 -19.21 13.01 -2.48
C GLY A 66 -19.44 11.50 -2.40
N GLY A 67 -20.63 11.09 -1.94
CA GLY A 67 -21.36 9.90 -2.42
C GLY A 67 -20.84 8.49 -2.12
N LEU A 68 -19.69 8.31 -1.46
CA LEU A 68 -19.21 6.97 -1.07
C LEU A 68 -19.29 6.81 0.45
N GLU A 69 -20.42 6.29 0.92
CA GLU A 69 -20.57 5.85 2.30
C GLU A 69 -20.04 4.41 2.44
N PRO A 70 -19.24 4.09 3.46
CA PRO A 70 -18.87 2.72 3.77
C PRO A 70 -20.14 1.87 3.94
N GLY A 71 -20.15 0.69 3.30
CA GLY A 71 -21.20 -0.29 3.57
C GLY A 71 -21.20 -0.69 5.05
N VAL A 72 -22.39 -1.01 5.58
CA VAL A 72 -22.54 -1.44 6.98
C VAL A 72 -21.83 -2.78 7.17
N ALA A 73 -20.88 -2.84 8.11
CA ALA A 73 -20.20 -4.07 8.47
C ALA A 73 -21.22 -5.12 8.94
N GLY A 74 -21.19 -6.32 8.34
CA GLY A 74 -22.14 -7.39 8.65
C GLY A 74 -23.43 -7.38 7.83
N ALA A 75 -23.60 -6.43 6.89
CA ALA A 75 -24.69 -6.53 5.91
C ALA A 75 -24.49 -7.78 5.05
N ALA A 76 -25.54 -8.61 4.96
CA ALA A 76 -25.55 -9.71 4.02
C ALA A 76 -25.47 -9.15 2.59
N LEU A 77 -24.39 -9.44 1.88
CA LEU A 77 -24.26 -9.08 0.46
C LEU A 77 -25.24 -9.95 -0.33
N THR A 78 -26.40 -9.39 -0.67
CA THR A 78 -27.39 -10.04 -1.51
C THR A 78 -27.15 -9.62 -2.97
N GLY A 79 -26.92 -10.61 -3.85
CA GLY A 79 -26.68 -10.38 -5.28
C GLY A 79 -25.24 -10.64 -5.73
N ALA A 80 -25.01 -10.45 -7.04
CA ALA A 80 -23.70 -10.67 -7.64
C ALA A 80 -22.71 -9.56 -7.25
N LEU A 81 -21.49 -9.94 -6.87
CA LEU A 81 -20.41 -9.00 -6.62
C LEU A 81 -19.96 -8.36 -7.95
N VAL A 82 -20.19 -7.06 -8.09
CA VAL A 82 -19.73 -6.29 -9.26
C VAL A 82 -18.55 -5.42 -8.87
N VAL A 83 -17.44 -5.57 -9.59
CA VAL A 83 -16.26 -4.71 -9.45
C VAL A 83 -16.18 -3.80 -10.66
N ARG A 84 -16.14 -2.49 -10.44
CA ARG A 84 -15.98 -1.49 -11.51
C ARG A 84 -14.95 -0.42 -11.16
N PRO A 85 -14.37 0.26 -12.16
CA PRO A 85 -13.57 1.45 -11.93
C PRO A 85 -14.38 2.56 -11.24
N ILE A 86 -13.65 3.40 -10.48
CA ILE A 86 -14.20 4.58 -9.80
C ILE A 86 -14.40 5.70 -10.83
N GLN A 87 -15.57 6.35 -10.78
CA GLN A 87 -15.87 7.49 -11.64
C GLN A 87 -15.24 8.78 -11.11
N PRO A 88 -14.94 9.78 -11.95
CA PRO A 88 -14.32 11.03 -11.53
C PRO A 88 -15.05 11.75 -10.38
N ALA A 89 -16.38 11.71 -10.36
CA ALA A 89 -17.21 12.31 -9.31
C ALA A 89 -17.07 11.61 -7.93
N GLU A 90 -16.71 10.32 -7.92
CA GLU A 90 -16.56 9.50 -6.70
C GLU A 90 -15.14 9.60 -6.13
N TYR A 91 -14.21 10.15 -6.91
CA TYR A 91 -12.78 10.23 -6.56
C TYR A 91 -12.51 10.99 -5.24
N PRO A 92 -13.20 12.09 -4.91
CA PRO A 92 -13.00 12.78 -3.63
C PRO A 92 -13.37 11.90 -2.41
N GLY A 93 -14.51 11.20 -2.46
CA GLY A 93 -14.96 10.31 -1.39
C GLY A 93 -14.00 9.12 -1.21
N TRP A 94 -13.63 8.45 -2.31
CA TRP A 94 -12.66 7.35 -2.27
C TRP A 94 -11.31 7.80 -1.70
N ARG A 95 -10.83 8.98 -2.08
CA ARG A 95 -9.58 9.54 -1.55
C ARG A 95 -9.64 9.75 -0.04
N SER A 96 -10.77 10.20 0.50
CA SER A 96 -10.97 10.38 1.93
C SER A 96 -10.89 9.04 2.67
N LEU A 97 -11.64 8.04 2.19
CA LEU A 97 -11.64 6.68 2.75
C LEU A 97 -10.25 6.03 2.70
N MET A 98 -9.53 6.15 1.59
CA MET A 98 -8.15 5.66 1.49
C MET A 98 -7.18 6.39 2.41
N ALA A 99 -7.39 7.68 2.69
CA ALA A 99 -6.55 8.38 3.66
C ALA A 99 -6.79 7.87 5.08
N ARG A 100 -8.06 7.64 5.45
CA ARG A 100 -8.48 7.21 6.80
C ARG A 100 -8.13 5.75 7.10
N ASP A 101 -8.49 4.84 6.20
CA ASP A 101 -8.57 3.40 6.51
C ASP A 101 -7.46 2.57 5.86
N HIS A 102 -6.76 3.10 4.85
CA HIS A 102 -5.74 2.33 4.16
C HIS A 102 -4.40 2.34 4.92
N TYR A 103 -3.90 1.15 5.29
CA TYR A 103 -2.69 0.97 6.10
C TYR A 103 -1.40 1.58 5.52
N LEU A 104 -1.38 1.91 4.22
CA LEU A 104 -0.24 2.59 3.59
C LEU A 104 -0.36 4.12 3.58
N GLY A 105 -1.53 4.70 3.82
CA GLY A 105 -1.79 6.11 3.54
C GLY A 105 -1.46 6.49 2.09
N ARG A 106 -1.86 7.68 1.62
CA ARG A 106 -1.62 8.08 0.23
C ARG A 106 -0.12 8.16 -0.10
N THR A 107 0.37 7.36 -1.06
CA THR A 107 1.55 7.73 -1.85
C THR A 107 1.14 8.83 -2.81
N ARG A 108 1.66 10.06 -2.65
CA ARG A 108 1.59 11.06 -3.73
C ARG A 108 2.28 10.45 -4.95
N SER A 109 1.53 10.12 -6.00
CA SER A 109 2.11 10.04 -7.34
C SER A 109 2.61 11.44 -7.67
N ARG A 110 3.94 11.63 -7.73
CA ARG A 110 4.52 12.76 -8.47
C ARG A 110 4.11 12.54 -9.92
N ALA A 111 3.16 13.33 -10.42
CA ALA A 111 3.09 13.60 -11.83
C ALA A 111 4.37 14.37 -12.19
N SER A 112 5.07 13.88 -13.20
CA SER A 112 6.12 14.61 -13.92
C SER A 112 5.51 15.78 -14.67
#